data_AF-A0A7C1S6S4-F1
#
_entry.id   AF-A0A7C1S6S4-F1
#
_cell.length_a   1.000
_cell.length_b   1.000
_cell.length_c   1.000
_cell.angle_alpha   90.00
_cell.angle_beta   90.00
_cell.angle_gamma   90.00
#
_symmetry.space_group_name_H-M   'P 1'
#
loop_
_entity.id
_entity.type
_entity.pdbx_description
1 polymer ?
#
loop_
_entity_poly.entity_id
_entity_poly.type
_entity_poly.pdbx_seq_one_letter_code
_entity_poly.pdbx_strand_id
1 'polypeptide(L)'
;MNFKGYLLLMEKSLPVFNKTSIFNDISELSEGALDKYSDKEPLAMQAFPENISITDHPYKKEGRIFKRGFSKNSILKIFNELNEELDKHSFSRNNRTFLLFKAFGDVDVKFSGQIWKKENKLIIDFFNGNMPSGRDWNPHHSEVVNIENPKILESEYAEITKRILKDIEWLDEGAYLDFSLLNNGDFFYHDLSFH
;
A
#
# COMPACT_ATOMS: atom_id res chain seq x y z
N MET A 1 2.48 5.55 -1.53
CA MET A 1 3.69 4.79 -1.12
C MET A 1 4.87 5.22 -1.93
N ASN A 2 6.12 4.86 -1.60
CA ASN A 2 7.14 4.58 -2.61
C ASN A 2 7.52 3.09 -2.67
N PHE A 3 8.01 2.58 -3.81
CA PHE A 3 8.26 1.13 -3.94
C PHE A 3 9.30 0.63 -2.92
N LYS A 4 10.27 1.48 -2.52
CA LYS A 4 11.17 1.23 -1.39
C LYS A 4 10.40 0.96 -0.10
N GLY A 5 9.44 1.83 0.22
CA GLY A 5 8.53 1.69 1.35
C GLY A 5 7.74 0.39 1.28
N TYR A 6 7.23 0.00 0.10
CA TYR A 6 6.58 -1.29 -0.09
C TYR A 6 7.48 -2.47 0.28
N LEU A 7 8.67 -2.52 -0.32
CA LEU A 7 9.60 -3.61 -0.12
C LEU A 7 10.01 -3.74 1.35
N LEU A 8 10.21 -2.61 2.02
CA LEU A 8 10.55 -2.60 3.44
C LEU A 8 9.40 -3.15 4.29
N LEU A 9 8.16 -2.74 4.02
CA LEU A 9 6.99 -3.28 4.72
C LEU A 9 6.86 -4.81 4.48
N MET A 10 7.16 -5.28 3.26
CA MET A 10 7.18 -6.72 2.95
C MET A 10 8.33 -7.47 3.66
N GLU A 11 9.53 -6.90 3.71
CA GLU A 11 10.67 -7.46 4.45
C GLU A 11 10.35 -7.65 5.93
N LYS A 12 9.59 -6.70 6.50
CA LYS A 12 9.07 -6.78 7.87
C LYS A 12 7.84 -7.69 8.02
N SER A 13 7.43 -8.39 6.95
CA SER A 13 6.26 -9.28 6.93
C SER A 13 4.96 -8.59 7.34
N LEU A 14 4.84 -7.29 7.05
CA LEU A 14 3.63 -6.52 7.33
C LEU A 14 2.60 -6.69 6.22
N PRO A 15 1.30 -6.52 6.52
CA PRO A 15 0.25 -6.54 5.50
C PRO A 15 0.37 -5.28 4.63
N VAL A 16 0.82 -5.42 3.38
CA VAL A 16 1.04 -4.29 2.46
C VAL A 16 0.12 -4.39 1.26
N PHE A 17 -0.77 -3.41 1.08
CA PHE A 17 -1.88 -3.43 0.11
C PHE A 17 -2.80 -4.67 0.24
N ASN A 18 -4.06 -4.56 -0.19
CA ASN A 18 -4.96 -5.71 -0.16
C ASN A 18 -4.58 -6.74 -1.25
N LYS A 19 -4.29 -7.99 -0.84
CA LYS A 19 -3.94 -9.15 -1.70
C LYS A 19 -2.97 -8.81 -2.85
N THR A 20 -1.67 -8.86 -2.60
CA THR A 20 -0.67 -8.38 -3.57
C THR A 20 0.27 -9.44 -4.12
N SER A 21 0.73 -9.22 -5.35
CA SER A 21 1.81 -9.95 -6.01
C SER A 21 2.77 -8.98 -6.66
N ILE A 22 4.08 -9.22 -6.49
CA ILE A 22 5.13 -8.62 -7.31
C ILE A 22 5.71 -9.69 -8.22
N PHE A 23 5.97 -9.32 -9.47
CA PHE A 23 6.54 -10.20 -10.48
C PHE A 23 7.21 -9.37 -11.60
N ASN A 24 8.16 -9.96 -12.31
CA ASN A 24 8.74 -9.34 -13.50
C ASN A 24 8.15 -9.94 -14.78
N ASP A 25 7.87 -11.24 -14.78
CA ASP A 25 7.16 -11.95 -15.85
C ASP A 25 5.87 -12.59 -15.37
N ILE A 26 4.87 -12.68 -16.25
CA ILE A 26 3.57 -13.28 -15.91
C ILE A 26 3.68 -14.75 -15.49
N SER A 27 4.69 -15.46 -15.97
CA SER A 27 4.97 -16.86 -15.59
C SER A 27 5.38 -17.03 -14.13
N GLU A 28 5.81 -15.96 -13.44
CA GLU A 28 6.10 -15.98 -12.00
C GLU A 28 4.82 -16.04 -11.15
N LEU A 29 3.67 -15.65 -11.72
CA LEU A 29 2.36 -15.86 -11.11
C LEU A 29 1.90 -17.29 -11.39
N SER A 30 2.41 -18.24 -10.59
CA SER A 30 1.93 -19.63 -10.62
C SER A 30 0.40 -19.70 -10.46
N GLU A 31 -0.24 -20.79 -10.94
CA GLU A 31 -1.70 -20.97 -10.78
C GLU A 31 -2.15 -20.76 -9.32
N GLY A 32 -1.38 -21.30 -8.36
CA GLY A 32 -1.64 -21.12 -6.92
C GLY A 32 -1.49 -19.66 -6.43
N ALA A 33 -0.61 -18.86 -7.03
CA ALA A 33 -0.50 -17.43 -6.72
C ALA A 33 -1.67 -16.61 -7.27
N LEU A 34 -2.31 -17.09 -8.35
CA LEU A 34 -3.49 -16.47 -8.96
C LEU A 34 -4.79 -16.85 -8.24
N ASP A 35 -4.82 -17.94 -7.49
CA ASP A 35 -6.01 -18.42 -6.77
C ASP A 35 -6.44 -17.53 -5.60
N LYS A 36 -5.57 -16.65 -5.11
CA LYS A 36 -5.95 -15.63 -4.13
C LYS A 36 -6.86 -14.53 -4.70
N TYR A 37 -6.93 -14.40 -6.03
CA TYR A 37 -7.77 -13.43 -6.73
C TYR A 37 -9.06 -14.07 -7.22
N SER A 38 -10.17 -13.32 -7.16
CA SER A 38 -11.46 -13.72 -7.73
C SER A 38 -11.81 -12.86 -8.95
N ASP A 39 -12.55 -13.42 -9.90
CA ASP A 39 -13.14 -12.66 -11.01
C ASP A 39 -14.15 -11.58 -10.57
N LYS A 40 -14.67 -11.69 -9.34
CA LYS A 40 -15.63 -10.73 -8.77
C LYS A 40 -14.96 -9.53 -8.10
N GLU A 41 -13.65 -9.59 -7.88
CA GLU A 41 -12.92 -8.52 -7.22
C GLU A 41 -12.34 -7.55 -8.27
N PRO A 42 -12.45 -6.23 -8.07
CA PRO A 42 -11.77 -5.29 -8.95
C PRO A 42 -10.26 -5.38 -8.69
N LEU A 43 -9.49 -5.67 -9.73
CA LEU A 43 -8.03 -5.73 -9.64
C LEU A 43 -7.39 -4.45 -10.19
N ALA A 44 -6.16 -4.21 -9.75
CA ALA A 44 -5.31 -3.15 -10.27
C ALA A 44 -3.88 -3.65 -10.47
N MET A 45 -3.23 -3.17 -11.53
CA MET A 45 -1.84 -3.49 -11.84
C MET A 45 -1.08 -2.22 -12.17
N GLN A 46 0.05 -2.05 -11.51
CA GLN A 46 1.01 -0.97 -11.74
C GLN A 46 2.31 -1.55 -12.30
N ALA A 47 2.88 -0.88 -13.30
CA ALA A 47 4.17 -1.24 -13.85
C ALA A 47 5.25 -0.22 -13.50
N PHE A 48 6.44 -0.71 -13.20
CA PHE A 48 7.63 0.06 -12.83
C PHE A 48 8.71 -0.15 -13.90
N PRO A 49 9.27 0.91 -14.49
CA PRO A 49 10.15 0.83 -15.67
C PRO A 49 11.61 0.43 -15.39
N GLU A 50 12.03 0.38 -14.13
CA GLU A 50 13.40 -0.02 -13.74
C GLU A 50 13.33 -1.11 -12.66
N ASN A 51 14.31 -2.05 -12.67
CA ASN A 51 14.60 -2.97 -11.56
C ASN A 51 15.06 -2.11 -10.38
N ILE A 52 14.05 -1.57 -9.70
CA ILE A 52 14.02 -0.58 -8.64
C ILE A 52 15.38 -0.03 -8.24
N SER A 53 15.81 1.04 -8.92
CA SER A 53 16.70 2.01 -8.27
C SER A 53 15.85 2.76 -7.26
N ILE A 54 16.05 2.44 -5.97
CA ILE A 54 15.41 3.07 -4.83
C ILE A 54 15.77 4.56 -4.86
N THR A 55 14.86 5.39 -5.35
CA THR A 55 14.96 6.84 -5.23
C THR A 55 13.71 7.34 -4.52
N ASP A 56 13.86 8.32 -3.63
CA ASP A 56 12.80 8.81 -2.75
C ASP A 56 11.67 9.57 -3.48
N HIS A 57 11.67 9.56 -4.83
CA HIS A 57 10.70 10.24 -5.69
C HIS A 57 10.12 9.41 -6.86
N PRO A 58 9.55 8.19 -6.67
CA PRO A 58 8.94 7.47 -7.80
C PRO A 58 7.58 8.06 -8.24
N TYR A 59 7.03 9.03 -7.50
CA TYR A 59 5.62 9.47 -7.64
C TYR A 59 5.44 10.73 -8.49
N LYS A 60 6.53 11.41 -8.86
CA LYS A 60 6.52 12.71 -9.53
C LYS A 60 6.90 12.69 -11.02
N LYS A 61 7.06 11.51 -11.64
CA LYS A 61 7.32 11.44 -13.09
C LYS A 61 6.01 11.27 -13.86
N GLU A 62 5.83 12.07 -14.92
CA GLU A 62 4.92 11.77 -16.03
C GLU A 62 5.14 10.33 -16.50
N GLY A 63 4.07 9.60 -16.87
CA GLY A 63 4.18 8.21 -17.36
C GLY A 63 3.79 7.10 -16.37
N ARG A 64 2.86 7.35 -15.43
CA ARG A 64 2.26 6.26 -14.63
C ARG A 64 1.51 5.29 -15.54
N ILE A 65 2.07 4.11 -15.75
CA ILE A 65 1.43 3.03 -16.50
C ILE A 65 0.70 2.14 -15.48
N PHE A 66 -0.59 2.39 -15.38
CA PHE A 66 -1.47 1.82 -14.36
C PHE A 66 -2.82 1.47 -14.98
N LYS A 67 -3.35 0.29 -14.62
CA LYS A 67 -4.69 -0.15 -14.99
C LYS A 67 -5.43 -0.61 -13.73
N ARG A 68 -6.73 -0.30 -13.64
CA ARG A 68 -7.60 -0.69 -12.53
C ARG A 68 -8.98 -1.12 -13.03
N GLY A 69 -9.69 -1.88 -12.20
CA GLY A 69 -11.07 -2.29 -12.45
C GLY A 69 -11.21 -3.45 -13.42
N PHE A 70 -10.20 -4.31 -13.54
CA PHE A 70 -10.23 -5.51 -14.38
C PHE A 70 -10.37 -6.78 -13.53
N SER A 71 -10.77 -7.89 -14.15
CA SER A 71 -10.97 -9.20 -13.50
C SER A 71 -9.73 -10.10 -13.61
N LYS A 72 -9.70 -11.20 -12.84
CA LYS A 72 -8.62 -12.20 -12.87
C LYS A 72 -8.35 -12.72 -14.29
N ASN A 73 -9.39 -13.03 -15.06
CA ASN A 73 -9.23 -13.52 -16.44
C ASN A 73 -8.60 -12.51 -17.41
N SER A 74 -8.54 -11.23 -17.04
CA SER A 74 -7.93 -10.18 -17.87
C SER A 74 -6.46 -9.90 -17.52
N ILE A 75 -5.89 -10.54 -16.50
CA ILE A 75 -4.53 -10.23 -16.01
C ILE A 75 -3.48 -10.29 -17.13
N LEU A 76 -3.46 -11.35 -17.95
CA LEU A 76 -2.50 -11.50 -19.05
C LEU A 76 -2.64 -10.39 -20.09
N LYS A 77 -3.88 -10.05 -20.45
CA LYS A 77 -4.16 -8.96 -21.39
C LYS A 77 -3.64 -7.63 -20.84
N ILE A 78 -3.93 -7.33 -19.57
CA ILE A 78 -3.49 -6.10 -18.91
C ILE A 78 -1.96 -6.06 -18.80
N PHE A 79 -1.31 -7.17 -18.44
CA PHE A 79 0.15 -7.26 -18.42
C PHE A 79 0.77 -6.93 -19.79
N ASN A 80 0.20 -7.45 -20.88
CA ASN A 80 0.66 -7.15 -22.23
C ASN A 80 0.42 -5.67 -22.60
N GLU A 81 -0.76 -5.11 -22.30
CA GLU A 81 -1.05 -3.69 -22.52
C GLU A 81 -0.04 -2.78 -21.79
N LEU A 82 0.26 -3.05 -20.51
CA LEU A 82 1.22 -2.27 -19.73
C LEU A 82 2.64 -2.39 -20.31
N ASN A 83 3.02 -3.58 -20.82
CA ASN A 83 4.30 -3.77 -21.49
C ASN A 83 4.40 -2.98 -22.81
N GLU A 84 3.34 -2.95 -23.61
CA GLU A 84 3.27 -2.16 -24.84
C GLU A 84 3.38 -0.66 -24.54
N GLU A 85 2.72 -0.18 -23.48
CA GLU A 85 2.89 1.20 -23.03
C GLU A 85 4.33 1.48 -22.61
N LEU A 86 4.96 0.59 -21.83
CA LEU A 86 6.37 0.75 -21.44
C LEU A 86 7.33 0.72 -22.65
N ASP A 87 7.02 -0.07 -23.68
CA ASP A 87 7.79 -0.12 -24.94
C ASP A 87 7.73 1.25 -25.66
N LYS A 88 6.56 1.91 -25.71
CA LYS A 88 6.41 3.26 -26.30
C LYS A 88 7.29 4.31 -25.62
N HIS A 89 7.59 4.12 -24.34
CA HIS A 89 8.48 4.98 -23.57
C HIS A 89 9.95 4.53 -23.58
N SER A 90 10.32 3.55 -24.42
CA SER A 90 11.69 3.03 -24.55
C SER A 90 12.27 2.41 -23.27
N PHE A 91 11.43 1.91 -22.37
CA PHE A 91 11.91 1.20 -21.18
C PHE A 91 12.35 -0.22 -21.52
N SER A 92 13.47 -0.68 -20.97
CA SER A 92 13.97 -2.05 -21.22
C SER A 92 13.05 -3.10 -20.60
N ARG A 93 12.73 -4.18 -21.33
CA ARG A 93 11.94 -5.31 -20.82
C ARG A 93 12.60 -6.05 -19.66
N ASN A 94 13.93 -6.08 -19.62
CA ASN A 94 14.70 -6.77 -18.56
C ASN A 94 14.68 -6.03 -17.22
N ASN A 95 14.14 -4.81 -17.19
CA ASN A 95 14.13 -3.93 -16.03
C ASN A 95 12.71 -3.56 -15.61
N ARG A 96 11.71 -4.40 -15.86
CA ARG A 96 10.32 -4.11 -15.52
C ARG A 96 9.88 -4.90 -14.32
N THR A 97 9.17 -4.24 -13.41
CA THR A 97 8.50 -4.89 -12.29
C THR A 97 7.03 -4.54 -12.30
N PHE A 98 6.17 -5.48 -11.94
CA PHE A 98 4.73 -5.33 -11.88
C PHE A 98 4.24 -5.57 -10.46
N LEU A 99 3.29 -4.74 -10.01
CA LEU A 99 2.54 -4.91 -8.77
C LEU A 99 1.07 -5.13 -9.12
N LEU A 100 0.56 -6.33 -8.85
CA LEU A 100 -0.86 -6.68 -8.94
C LEU A 100 -1.47 -6.68 -7.55
N PHE A 101 -2.63 -6.05 -7.39
CA PHE A 101 -3.32 -5.97 -6.10
C PHE A 101 -4.84 -5.91 -6.26
N LYS A 102 -5.57 -6.24 -5.19
CA LYS A 102 -7.01 -6.02 -5.13
C LYS A 102 -7.27 -4.53 -4.92
N ALA A 103 -7.98 -3.93 -5.86
CA ALA A 103 -8.45 -2.56 -5.74
C ALA A 103 -9.68 -2.50 -4.80
N PHE A 104 -9.88 -1.34 -4.21
CA PHE A 104 -11.04 -1.00 -3.40
C PHE A 104 -11.43 0.44 -3.72
N GLY A 105 -12.72 0.75 -3.60
CA GLY A 105 -13.26 2.10 -3.72
C GLY A 105 -13.50 2.73 -2.35
N ASP A 106 -13.90 4.00 -2.35
CA ASP A 106 -14.13 4.76 -1.11
C ASP A 106 -15.17 4.10 -0.21
N VAL A 107 -16.21 3.52 -0.81
CA VAL A 107 -17.30 2.82 -0.12
C VAL A 107 -16.86 1.53 0.59
N ASP A 108 -15.70 0.99 0.25
CA ASP A 108 -15.17 -0.24 0.83
C ASP A 108 -14.35 0.03 2.10
N VAL A 109 -13.94 1.28 2.34
CA VAL A 109 -13.05 1.67 3.44
C VAL A 109 -13.86 2.02 4.67
N LYS A 110 -13.61 1.31 5.77
CA LYS A 110 -14.21 1.62 7.09
C LYS A 110 -13.54 2.86 7.67
N PHE A 111 -12.22 2.85 7.74
CA PHE A 111 -11.41 4.01 8.07
C PHE A 111 -10.01 3.90 7.46
N SER A 112 -9.38 5.05 7.30
CA SER A 112 -7.99 5.22 6.93
C SER A 112 -7.27 5.97 8.03
N GLY A 113 -5.95 5.97 8.00
CA GLY A 113 -5.19 6.66 9.03
C GLY A 113 -3.73 6.86 8.67
N GLN A 114 -3.10 7.71 9.46
CA GLN A 114 -1.72 8.12 9.31
C GLN A 114 -0.99 7.83 10.61
N ILE A 115 0.24 7.35 10.48
CA ILE A 115 1.10 7.05 11.61
C ILE A 115 2.40 7.80 11.44
N TRP A 116 2.86 8.46 12.50
CA TRP A 116 4.21 9.01 12.52
C TRP A 116 4.80 8.96 13.92
N LYS A 117 6.13 8.92 13.97
CA LYS A 117 6.90 8.87 15.20
C LYS A 117 7.56 10.22 15.47
N LYS A 118 7.33 10.74 16.67
CA LYS A 118 7.91 12.01 17.15
C LYS A 118 8.25 11.93 18.64
N GLU A 119 9.48 12.24 19.01
CA GLU A 119 9.97 12.38 20.38
C GLU A 119 9.59 11.18 21.27
N ASN A 120 9.84 9.96 20.78
CA ASN A 120 9.49 8.69 21.45
C ASN A 120 7.98 8.47 21.66
N LYS A 121 7.16 9.22 20.94
CA LYS A 121 5.71 9.02 20.87
C LYS A 121 5.35 8.55 19.47
N LEU A 122 4.38 7.65 19.44
CA LEU A 122 3.70 7.29 18.23
C LEU A 122 2.39 8.07 18.16
N ILE A 123 2.17 8.79 17.07
CA ILE A 123 0.93 9.50 16.83
C ILE A 123 0.19 8.75 15.73
N ILE A 124 -1.05 8.36 16.03
CA ILE A 124 -1.91 7.59 15.15
C ILE A 124 -3.20 8.39 14.94
N ASP A 125 -3.37 8.87 13.73
CA ASP A 125 -4.56 9.57 13.31
C ASP A 125 -5.52 8.63 12.59
N PHE A 126 -6.80 8.74 12.90
CA PHE A 126 -7.87 7.98 12.29
C PHE A 126 -8.87 8.89 11.58
N PHE A 127 -9.27 8.48 10.38
CA PHE A 127 -10.28 9.13 9.56
C PHE A 127 -11.33 8.10 9.13
N ASN A 128 -12.59 8.33 9.47
CA ASN A 128 -13.69 7.44 9.07
C ASN A 128 -13.96 7.57 7.56
N GLY A 129 -13.86 6.46 6.83
CA GLY A 129 -13.88 6.41 5.36
C GLY A 129 -12.49 6.44 4.72
N ASN A 130 -12.45 6.63 3.40
CA ASN A 130 -11.21 6.70 2.64
C ASN A 130 -10.51 8.06 2.78
N MET A 131 -9.19 8.07 2.67
CA MET A 131 -8.37 9.26 2.86
C MET A 131 -8.69 10.32 1.78
N PRO A 132 -8.97 11.58 2.16
CA PRO A 132 -9.19 12.65 1.20
C PRO A 132 -7.91 12.94 0.40
N SER A 133 -8.06 13.21 -0.91
CA SER A 133 -6.92 13.59 -1.75
C SER A 133 -6.50 15.04 -1.49
N GLY A 134 -5.25 15.29 -1.07
CA GLY A 134 -4.69 16.63 -0.97
C GLY A 134 -4.24 17.01 0.45
N ARG A 135 -4.15 18.33 0.72
CA ARG A 135 -3.69 18.87 2.02
C ARG A 135 -4.78 18.88 3.11
N ASP A 136 -5.98 18.39 2.79
CA ASP A 136 -7.15 18.45 3.68
C ASP A 136 -7.21 17.25 4.62
N TRP A 137 -6.11 16.95 5.31
CA TRP A 137 -6.12 15.96 6.38
C TRP A 137 -6.63 16.59 7.67
N ASN A 138 -7.78 16.11 8.14
CA ASN A 138 -8.31 16.43 9.46
C ASN A 138 -8.83 15.15 10.10
N PRO A 139 -8.10 14.56 11.08
CA PRO A 139 -8.49 13.30 11.66
C PRO A 139 -9.80 13.44 12.46
N HIS A 140 -10.60 12.38 12.44
CA HIS A 140 -11.77 12.27 13.32
C HIS A 140 -11.35 11.91 14.75
N HIS A 141 -10.20 11.24 14.90
CA HIS A 141 -9.63 10.84 16.18
C HIS A 141 -8.11 10.75 16.08
N SER A 142 -7.41 11.12 17.15
CA SER A 142 -5.96 11.03 17.24
C SER A 142 -5.56 10.39 18.55
N GLU A 143 -4.70 9.37 18.48
CA GLU A 143 -4.09 8.73 19.64
C GLU A 143 -2.60 9.06 19.70
N VAL A 144 -2.15 9.55 20.85
CA VAL A 144 -0.73 9.79 21.13
C VAL A 144 -0.27 8.76 22.15
N VAL A 145 0.54 7.81 21.71
CA VAL A 145 0.99 6.69 22.53
C VAL A 145 2.47 6.86 22.87
N ASN A 146 2.81 6.79 24.15
CA ASN A 146 4.21 6.68 24.59
C ASN A 146 4.71 5.26 24.29
N ILE A 147 5.80 5.12 23.54
CA ILE A 147 6.30 3.82 23.10
C ILE A 147 6.88 3.00 24.26
N GLU A 148 7.51 3.65 25.26
CA GLU A 148 8.10 2.97 26.42
C GLU A 148 7.06 2.46 27.41
N ASN A 149 5.94 3.17 27.54
CA ASN A 149 4.84 2.79 28.41
C ASN A 149 3.50 3.02 27.70
N PRO A 150 3.10 2.10 26.79
CA PRO A 150 1.91 2.28 25.97
C PRO A 150 0.65 2.29 26.82
N LYS A 151 -0.04 3.44 26.83
CA LYS A 151 -1.39 3.57 27.38
C LYS A 151 -2.36 3.83 26.25
N ILE A 152 -3.15 2.82 25.92
CA ILE A 152 -4.18 2.89 24.88
C ILE A 152 -5.50 3.27 25.54
N LEU A 153 -6.18 4.26 24.98
CA LEU A 153 -7.48 4.70 25.46
C LEU A 153 -8.55 3.68 25.04
N GLU A 154 -9.60 3.52 25.85
CA GLU A 154 -10.77 2.77 25.43
C GLU A 154 -11.50 3.57 24.34
N SER A 155 -11.42 3.10 23.10
CA SER A 155 -12.01 3.70 21.90
C SER A 155 -12.40 2.59 20.91
N GLU A 156 -13.18 2.91 19.89
CA GLU A 156 -13.47 1.96 18.79
C GLU A 156 -12.22 1.58 17.97
N TYR A 157 -11.12 2.33 18.15
CA TYR A 157 -9.85 2.13 17.46
C TYR A 157 -8.83 1.32 18.28
N ALA A 158 -9.12 1.03 19.56
CA ALA A 158 -8.15 0.46 20.50
C ALA A 158 -7.49 -0.86 20.01
N GLU A 159 -8.25 -1.77 19.41
CA GLU A 159 -7.69 -3.04 18.90
C GLU A 159 -6.77 -2.83 17.69
N ILE A 160 -7.02 -1.79 16.90
CA ILE A 160 -6.22 -1.46 15.73
C ILE A 160 -4.96 -0.72 16.17
N THR A 161 -5.06 0.18 17.15
CA THR A 161 -3.90 0.78 17.82
C THR A 161 -2.97 -0.29 18.40
N LYS A 162 -3.51 -1.29 19.11
CA LYS A 162 -2.71 -2.41 19.64
C LYS A 162 -1.94 -3.15 18.54
N ARG A 163 -2.61 -3.42 17.42
CA ARG A 163 -1.98 -4.07 16.27
C ARG A 163 -0.87 -3.21 15.68
N ILE A 164 -1.14 -1.92 15.44
CA ILE A 164 -0.16 -0.98 14.90
C ILE A 164 1.08 -0.95 15.78
N LEU A 165 0.93 -0.78 17.11
CA LEU A 165 2.07 -0.74 18.04
C LEU A 165 2.99 -1.97 17.92
N LYS A 166 2.42 -3.16 17.72
CA LYS A 166 3.19 -4.39 17.50
C LYS A 166 3.88 -4.44 16.13
N ASP A 167 3.20 -3.95 15.09
CA ASP A 167 3.66 -4.02 13.71
C ASP A 167 4.81 -3.04 13.41
N ILE A 168 4.84 -1.87 14.07
CA ILE A 168 5.69 -0.74 13.68
C ILE A 168 6.69 -0.28 14.74
N GLU A 169 7.07 -1.16 15.67
CA GLU A 169 8.12 -0.87 16.67
C GLU A 169 9.43 -0.36 16.03
N TRP A 170 9.72 -0.81 14.81
CA TRP A 170 10.92 -0.48 14.03
C TRP A 170 10.86 0.86 13.28
N LEU A 171 9.72 1.55 13.30
CA LEU A 171 9.56 2.78 12.52
C LEU A 171 10.52 3.87 13.04
N ASP A 172 11.29 4.45 12.13
CA ASP A 172 12.27 5.50 12.44
C ASP A 172 11.59 6.83 12.77
N GLU A 173 12.31 7.69 13.50
CA GLU A 173 11.87 9.04 13.79
C GLU A 173 11.65 9.83 12.48
N GLY A 174 10.52 10.52 12.36
CA GLY A 174 10.18 11.28 11.15
C GLY A 174 9.69 10.43 9.97
N ALA A 175 9.64 9.10 10.09
CA ALA A 175 8.96 8.27 9.11
C ALA A 175 7.43 8.40 9.25
N TYR A 176 6.76 8.27 8.11
CA TYR A 176 5.33 8.45 7.95
C TYR A 176 4.74 7.21 7.27
N LEU A 177 3.65 6.68 7.82
CA LEU A 177 3.02 5.44 7.36
C LEU A 177 1.49 5.54 7.30
N ASP A 178 0.91 5.38 6.10
CA ASP A 178 -0.55 5.27 5.94
C ASP A 178 -1.04 3.82 6.08
N PHE A 179 -2.26 3.69 6.62
CA PHE A 179 -3.00 2.43 6.70
C PHE A 179 -4.47 2.60 6.35
N SER A 180 -5.11 1.47 6.03
CA SER A 180 -6.55 1.38 5.80
C SER A 180 -7.12 0.10 6.41
N LEU A 181 -8.35 0.20 6.95
CA LEU A 181 -9.20 -0.92 7.30
C LEU A 181 -10.43 -0.92 6.39
N LEU A 182 -10.71 -2.04 5.74
CA LEU A 182 -11.90 -2.22 4.93
C LEU A 182 -13.10 -2.73 5.74
N ASN A 183 -14.30 -2.54 5.20
CA ASN A 183 -15.57 -2.99 5.80
C ASN A 183 -15.65 -4.51 6.01
N ASN A 184 -14.87 -5.29 5.26
CA ASN A 184 -14.77 -6.75 5.41
C ASN A 184 -13.74 -7.18 6.47
N GLY A 185 -13.05 -6.25 7.13
CA GLY A 185 -12.04 -6.53 8.16
C GLY A 185 -10.59 -6.60 7.66
N ASP A 186 -10.34 -6.46 6.36
CA ASP A 186 -8.98 -6.44 5.82
C ASP A 186 -8.25 -5.16 6.25
N PHE A 187 -7.09 -5.30 6.90
CA PHE A 187 -6.22 -4.19 7.33
C PHE A 187 -4.86 -4.29 6.63
N PHE A 188 -4.39 -3.17 6.09
CA PHE A 188 -3.10 -3.11 5.41
C PHE A 188 -2.49 -1.69 5.44
N TYR A 189 -1.17 -1.65 5.32
CA TYR A 189 -0.38 -0.45 5.12
C TYR A 189 -0.20 -0.16 3.63
N HIS A 190 -0.14 1.12 3.25
CA HIS A 190 -0.06 1.47 1.82
C HIS A 190 0.74 2.75 1.49
N ASP A 191 1.26 3.49 2.47
CA ASP A 191 2.17 4.62 2.17
C ASP A 191 3.26 4.79 3.22
N LEU A 192 4.44 4.19 3.02
CA LEU A 192 5.61 4.47 3.84
C LEU A 192 6.51 5.50 3.14
N SER A 193 6.82 6.57 3.85
CA SER A 193 7.75 7.63 3.44
C SER A 193 8.73 7.95 4.57
N PHE A 194 9.97 8.27 4.20
CA PHE A 194 11.02 8.77 5.10
C PHE A 194 11.24 10.24 4.79
N HIS A 195 11.37 11.08 5.83
CA HIS A 195 11.69 12.50 5.71
C HIS A 195 13.17 12.78 5.94
#